data_AF-A0A9D9M8F9-F1
#
_entry.id   AF-A0A9D9M8F9-F1
#
_cell.length_a   1.000
_cell.length_b   1.000
_cell.length_c   1.000
_cell.angle_alpha   90.00
_cell.angle_beta   90.00
_cell.angle_gamma   90.00
#
_symmetry.space_group_name_H-M   'P 1'
#
loop_
_entity.id
_entity.type
_entity.pdbx_description
1 polymer ?
#
loop_
_entity_poly.entity_id
_entity_poly.type
_entity_poly.pdbx_seq_one_letter_code
_entity_poly.pdbx_strand_id
1 'polypeptide(L)' 'MTHTAWTPSLGWHAIVLGILLAVCLALFGILCYSTARLPAPYQPHVPAAGTTPWNEKL' A
#
# COMPACT_ATOMS: atom_id res chain seq x y z
N MET A 1 10.66 42.56 10.43
CA MET A 1 10.85 41.14 10.80
C MET A 1 11.12 40.37 9.53
N THR A 2 12.37 39.97 9.29
CA THR A 2 12.74 39.10 8.17
C THR A 2 12.40 37.66 8.54
N HIS A 3 11.36 37.11 7.93
CA HIS A 3 11.04 35.69 8.06
C HIS A 3 12.09 34.89 7.28
N THR A 4 12.91 34.12 7.97
CA THR A 4 13.82 33.18 7.31
C THR A 4 12.99 32.06 6.70
N ALA A 5 13.13 31.83 5.39
CA ALA A 5 12.46 30.72 4.72
C ALA A 5 13.03 29.41 5.27
N TRP A 6 12.16 28.55 5.81
CA TRP A 6 12.56 27.24 6.29
C TRP A 6 12.93 26.35 5.09
N THR A 7 14.20 25.95 5.00
CA THR A 7 14.71 25.05 3.96
C THR A 7 15.04 23.70 4.60
N PRO A 8 14.18 22.68 4.45
CA PRO A 8 14.45 21.36 5.01
C PRO A 8 15.71 20.75 4.40
N SER A 9 16.54 20.12 5.23
CA SER A 9 17.71 19.39 4.77
C SER A 9 17.30 18.10 4.06
N LEU A 10 18.21 17.53 3.26
CA LEU A 10 17.97 16.24 2.61
C LEU A 10 17.65 15.12 3.63
N GLY A 11 18.28 15.16 4.80
CA GLY A 11 18.01 14.22 5.90
C GLY A 11 16.59 14.35 6.45
N TRP A 12 16.05 15.58 6.54
CA TRP A 12 14.65 15.79 6.93
C TRP A 12 13.69 15.11 5.94
N HIS A 13 13.92 15.27 4.64
CA HIS A 13 13.11 14.62 3.61
C HIS A 13 13.20 13.09 3.68
N ALA A 14 14.39 12.53 3.88
CA ALA A 14 14.57 11.09 4.01
C ALA A 14 13.77 10.51 5.18
N ILE A 15 13.76 11.19 6.33
CA ILE A 15 12.99 10.78 7.51
C ILE A 15 11.48 10.85 7.20
N VAL A 16 11.02 11.97 6.63
CA VAL A 16 9.59 12.15 6.31
C VAL A 16 9.10 11.12 5.30
N LEU A 17 9.87 10.88 4.23
CA LEU A 17 9.54 9.87 3.22
C LEU A 17 9.60 8.45 3.80
N GLY A 18 10.56 8.18 4.69
CA GLY A 18 10.64 6.89 5.38
C GLY A 18 9.43 6.63 6.28
N ILE A 19 9.01 7.63 7.06
CA ILE A 19 7.79 7.55 7.89
C ILE A 19 6.56 7.36 7.00
N LEU A 20 6.43 8.15 5.94
CA LEU A 20 5.31 8.05 5.01
C LEU A 20 5.23 6.65 4.38
N LEU A 21 6.36 6.09 3.96
CA LEU A 21 6.45 4.74 3.42
C LEU A 21 5.99 3.69 4.45
N ALA A 22 6.46 3.79 5.69
CA ALA A 22 6.09 2.88 6.76
C ALA A 22 4.57 2.93 7.05
N VAL A 23 3.98 4.13 7.08
CA VAL A 23 2.54 4.31 7.26
C VAL A 23 1.76 3.71 6.09
N CYS A 24 2.18 3.95 4.86
CA CYS A 24 1.55 3.37 3.67
C CYS A 24 1.59 1.84 3.69
N LEU A 25 2.73 1.24 4.05
CA LEU A 25 2.87 -0.22 4.17
C LEU A 25 1.97 -0.79 5.26
N ALA A 26 1.88 -0.12 6.42
CA ALA A 26 1.02 -0.55 7.51
C ALA A 26 -0.47 -0.50 7.11
N LEU A 27 -0.91 0.60 6.49
CA LEU A 27 -2.28 0.74 5.99
C LEU A 27 -2.60 -0.30 4.91
N PHE A 28 -1.69 -0.52 3.98
CA PHE A 28 -1.83 -1.55 2.95
C PHE A 28 -1.98 -2.95 3.57
N GLY A 29 -1.14 -3.30 4.54
CA GLY A 29 -1.24 -4.57 5.26
C GLY A 29 -2.59 -4.75 5.98
N ILE A 30 -3.09 -3.69 6.64
CA ILE A 30 -4.40 -3.69 7.29
C ILE A 30 -5.52 -3.92 6.26
N LEU A 31 -5.45 -3.26 5.10
CA LEU A 31 -6.42 -3.42 4.02
C LEU A 31 -6.37 -4.84 3.43
N CYS A 32 -5.19 -5.39 3.19
CA CYS A 32 -5.06 -6.78 2.72
C CYS A 32 -5.64 -7.77 3.73
N TYR A 33 -5.37 -7.56 5.02
CA TYR A 33 -5.91 -8.40 6.08
C TYR A 33 -7.44 -8.30 6.18
N SER A 34 -7.99 -7.08 6.10
CA SER A 34 -9.44 -6.89 6.19
C SER A 34 -10.16 -7.47 4.98
N THR A 35 -9.62 -7.25 3.77
CA THR A 35 -10.19 -7.78 2.52
C THR A 35 -10.16 -9.31 2.45
N ALA A 36 -9.13 -9.95 3.00
CA ALA A 36 -9.08 -11.40 3.13
C ALA A 36 -10.16 -11.98 4.07
N ARG A 37 -10.67 -11.18 5.01
CA ARG A 37 -11.66 -11.58 6.02
C ARG A 37 -13.09 -11.13 5.71
N LEU A 38 -13.32 -10.52 4.55
CA LEU A 38 -14.67 -10.10 4.16
C LEU A 38 -15.58 -11.32 4.00
N PRO A 39 -16.84 -11.28 4.45
CA PRO A 39 -17.78 -12.36 4.17
C PRO A 39 -18.08 -12.41 2.66
N ALA A 40 -18.46 -13.61 2.16
CA ALA A 40 -19.01 -13.73 0.81
C ALA A 40 -20.22 -12.76 0.66
N PRO A 41 -20.39 -12.05 -0.47
CA PRO A 41 -19.70 -12.21 -1.76
C PRO A 41 -18.49 -11.28 -1.97
N TYR A 42 -18.04 -10.55 -0.94
CA TYR A 42 -16.98 -9.53 -1.09
C TYR A 42 -15.56 -10.10 -1.00
N GLN A 43 -15.43 -11.42 -0.97
CA GLN A 43 -14.15 -12.11 -1.07
C GLN A 43 -13.51 -11.79 -2.43
N PRO A 44 -12.16 -11.67 -2.49
CA PRO A 44 -11.46 -11.54 -3.76
C PRO A 44 -11.86 -12.67 -4.71
N HIS A 45 -12.42 -12.33 -5.88
CA HIS A 45 -12.74 -13.34 -6.88
C HIS A 45 -11.44 -13.92 -7.45
N VAL A 46 -11.15 -15.17 -7.10
CA VAL A 46 -10.19 -15.98 -7.85
C VAL A 46 -10.89 -16.37 -9.16
N PRO A 47 -10.33 -16.03 -10.34
CA PRO A 47 -10.90 -16.48 -11.61
C PRO A 47 -10.98 -18.00 -11.60
N ALA A 48 -12.12 -18.56 -12.04
CA ALA A 48 -12.26 -19.99 -12.16
C ALA A 48 -11.13 -20.53 -13.08
N ALA A 49 -10.51 -21.65 -12.71
CA ALA A 49 -9.35 -22.20 -13.43
C ALA A 49 -9.59 -22.39 -14.94
N GLY A 50 -10.86 -22.54 -15.39
CA GLY A 50 -11.22 -22.63 -16.81
C GLY A 50 -11.45 -21.31 -17.54
N THR A 51 -11.35 -20.15 -16.88
CA THR A 51 -11.66 -18.82 -17.46
C THR A 51 -10.43 -17.97 -17.79
N THR A 52 -9.24 -18.41 -17.36
CA THR A 52 -7.96 -17.72 -17.63
C THR A 52 -6.89 -18.70 -18.13
N PRO A 53 -6.95 -19.13 -19.41
CA PRO A 53 -6.02 -20.12 -19.98
C PRO A 53 -4.55 -19.68 -20.00
N TRP A 54 -4.26 -18.38 -19.78
CA TRP A 54 -2.90 -17.86 -19.69
C TRP A 54 -2.26 -17.99 -18.30
N ASN A 55 -3.00 -18.46 -17.28
CA ASN A 55 -2.54 -18.52 -15.90
C ASN A 55 -2.05 -19.92 -15.46
N GLU A 56 -1.93 -20.88 -16.39
CA GLU A 56 -1.54 -22.28 -16.12
C GLU A 56 -0.02 -22.50 -15.96
N LYS A 57 0.79 -21.44 -15.92
CA LYS A 57 2.27 -21.53 -15.93
C LYS A 57 2.98 -20.65 -14.88
N LEU A 58 2.50 -20.68 -13.65
CA LEU A 58 3.27 -20.28 -12.46
C LEU A 58 3.08 -21.34 -11.36
#